data_AF-A0A7G9AZ42-F1
#
_entry.id   AF-A0A7G9AZ42-F1
#
_cell.length_a   1.000
_cell.length_b   1.000
_cell.length_c   1.000
_cell.angle_alpha   90.00
_cell.angle_beta   90.00
_cell.angle_gamma   90.00
#
_symmetry.space_group_name_H-M   'P 1'
#
loop_
_entity.id
_entity.type
_entity.pdbx_description
1 polymer ?
#
loop_
_entity_poly.entity_id
_entity_poly.type
_entity_poly.pdbx_seq_one_letter_code
_entity_poly.pdbx_strand_id
1 'polypeptide(L)'
;MNNKIPLSRYIDEQITFFNIEDTKKNRNKLKMKFQRTLEKEGLWADAEVRLIGKKRTRVFSPAQLDILSRAVKDYLIKIANWNEVAIKEAEENSLKELHNLKLSLEDDEAKMHFEAIEKLKENFGPIQVTQSEEMYVMTKALFELFFTPINVKAWNKDRKTVYYTNPMDEEGVTTLQYLQAKERLKNPKYYFSKKPDK
;
A
#
# COMPACT_ATOMS: atom_id res chain seq x y z
N MET A 1 -13.95 0.54 25.78
CA MET A 1 -13.01 -0.55 26.14
C MET A 1 -11.65 0.07 26.46
N ASN A 2 -11.07 -0.26 27.61
CA ASN A 2 -9.84 0.37 28.11
C ASN A 2 -8.60 -0.27 27.45
N ASN A 3 -8.41 0.00 26.15
CA ASN A 3 -7.47 -0.69 25.24
C ASN A 3 -6.00 -0.25 25.43
N LYS A 4 -5.58 -0.02 26.68
CA LYS A 4 -4.21 0.41 26.98
C LYS A 4 -3.25 -0.76 26.84
N ILE A 5 -2.14 -0.55 26.14
CA ILE A 5 -1.14 -1.59 25.88
C ILE A 5 0.23 -1.19 26.42
N PRO A 6 1.08 -2.16 26.82
CA PRO A 6 2.45 -1.87 27.21
C PRO A 6 3.29 -1.45 26.00
N LEU A 7 4.34 -0.65 26.25
CA LEU A 7 5.25 -0.20 25.17
C LEU A 7 5.87 -1.36 24.39
N SER A 8 6.13 -2.50 25.04
CA SER A 8 6.67 -3.68 24.36
C SER A 8 5.74 -4.21 23.27
N ARG A 9 4.43 -4.24 23.53
CA ARG A 9 3.43 -4.67 22.54
C ARG A 9 3.34 -3.66 21.39
N TYR A 10 3.36 -2.37 21.71
CA TYR A 10 3.39 -1.34 20.69
C TYR A 10 4.64 -1.46 19.78
N ILE A 11 5.81 -1.79 20.33
CA ILE A 11 7.01 -2.07 19.53
C ILE A 11 6.80 -3.25 18.59
N ASP A 12 6.15 -4.34 19.03
CA ASP A 12 5.83 -5.48 18.17
C ASP A 12 4.93 -5.07 16.99
N GLU A 13 3.91 -4.26 17.29
CA GLU A 13 3.00 -3.71 16.28
C GLU A 13 3.75 -2.83 15.27
N GLN A 14 4.68 -1.97 15.72
CA GLN A 14 5.46 -1.10 14.82
C GLN A 14 6.49 -1.88 13.99
N ILE A 15 7.14 -2.91 14.56
CA ILE A 15 8.06 -3.79 13.81
C ILE A 15 7.31 -4.45 12.65
N THR A 16 6.12 -4.97 12.93
CA THR A 16 5.27 -5.61 11.93
C THR A 16 4.80 -4.61 10.88
N PHE A 17 4.26 -3.47 11.31
CA PHE A 17 3.70 -2.45 10.42
C PHE A 17 4.74 -1.86 9.47
N PHE A 18 5.93 -1.51 9.98
CA PHE A 18 7.00 -0.93 9.18
C PHE A 18 7.86 -1.98 8.47
N ASN A 19 7.55 -3.27 8.64
CA ASN A 19 8.36 -4.39 8.13
C ASN A 19 9.85 -4.26 8.52
N ILE A 20 10.12 -3.89 9.78
CA ILE A 20 11.47 -3.75 10.32
C ILE A 20 11.97 -5.13 10.71
N GLU A 21 13.23 -5.45 10.41
CA GLU A 21 13.83 -6.73 10.83
C GLU A 21 13.78 -6.89 12.37
N ASP A 22 13.20 -8.00 12.84
CA ASP A 22 13.00 -8.27 14.25
C ASP A 22 14.29 -8.77 14.94
N THR A 23 15.19 -7.83 15.21
CA THR A 23 16.42 -8.09 15.97
C THR A 23 16.39 -7.44 17.34
N LYS A 24 17.10 -8.03 18.32
CA LYS A 24 17.30 -7.43 19.66
C LYS A 24 17.84 -5.99 19.57
N LYS A 25 18.70 -5.72 18.58
CA LYS A 25 19.28 -4.40 18.32
C LYS A 25 18.18 -3.40 17.91
N ASN A 26 17.32 -3.76 16.97
CA ASN A 26 16.23 -2.90 16.50
C ASN A 26 15.18 -2.68 17.58
N ARG A 27 14.76 -3.74 18.30
CA ARG A 27 13.88 -3.64 19.47
C ARG A 27 14.39 -2.67 20.53
N ASN A 28 15.68 -2.75 20.87
CA ASN A 28 16.29 -1.84 21.84
C ASN A 28 16.32 -0.39 21.35
N LYS A 29 16.65 -0.15 20.07
CA LYS A 29 16.61 1.19 19.46
C LYS A 29 15.21 1.79 19.52
N LEU A 30 14.19 1.01 19.11
CA LEU A 30 12.79 1.43 19.14
C LEU A 30 12.34 1.74 20.57
N LYS A 31 12.64 0.85 21.52
CA LYS A 31 12.33 1.08 22.94
C LYS A 31 12.92 2.38 23.46
N MET A 32 14.21 2.62 23.21
CA MET A 32 14.89 3.84 23.66
C MET A 32 14.30 5.09 23.00
N LYS A 33 14.06 5.05 21.67
CA LYS A 33 13.47 6.16 20.95
C LYS A 33 12.08 6.48 21.47
N PHE A 34 11.22 5.48 21.60
CA PHE A 34 9.84 5.67 22.03
C PHE A 34 9.75 6.15 23.47
N GLN A 35 10.55 5.58 24.38
CA GLN A 35 10.60 6.06 25.76
C GLN A 35 11.03 7.54 25.82
N ARG A 36 12.12 7.92 25.14
CA ARG A 36 12.57 9.32 25.11
C ARG A 36 11.52 10.26 24.52
N THR A 37 10.81 9.84 23.48
CA THR A 37 9.72 10.64 22.92
C THR A 37 8.55 10.75 23.90
N LEU A 38 8.13 9.66 24.55
CA LEU A 38 7.07 9.70 25.56
C LEU A 38 7.45 10.58 26.76
N GLU A 39 8.72 10.60 27.17
CA GLU A 39 9.23 11.51 28.21
C GLU A 39 9.16 12.96 27.74
N LYS A 40 9.59 13.25 26.51
CA LYS A 40 9.53 14.60 25.91
C LYS A 40 8.11 15.14 25.80
N GLU A 41 7.16 14.30 25.40
CA GLU A 41 5.74 14.65 25.29
C GLU A 41 5.02 14.66 26.66
N GLY A 42 5.73 14.43 27.78
CA GLY A 42 5.14 14.38 29.13
C GLY A 42 4.27 13.14 29.41
N LEU A 43 4.12 12.24 28.44
CA LEU A 43 3.23 11.08 28.51
C LEU A 43 3.80 9.93 29.36
N TRP A 44 5.12 9.88 29.55
CA TRP A 44 5.77 8.79 30.27
C TRP A 44 5.48 8.79 31.78
N ALA A 45 5.45 9.98 32.38
CA ALA A 45 5.17 10.16 33.81
C ALA A 45 3.68 10.00 34.11
N ASP A 46 2.81 10.45 33.21
CA ASP A 46 1.35 10.34 33.29
C ASP A 46 0.82 8.91 33.01
N ALA A 47 1.65 8.04 32.44
CA ALA A 47 1.24 6.69 32.07
C ALA A 47 0.82 5.85 33.30
N GLU A 48 -0.36 5.24 33.20
CA GLU A 48 -0.87 4.29 34.19
C GLU A 48 0.09 3.10 34.34
N VAL A 49 0.34 2.69 35.58
CA VAL A 49 1.15 1.51 35.89
C VAL A 49 0.26 0.35 36.30
N ARG A 50 0.30 -0.75 35.54
CA ARG A 50 -0.43 -1.98 35.82
C ARG A 50 0.51 -3.11 36.22
N LEU A 51 0.01 -4.06 37.01
CA LEU A 51 0.71 -5.32 37.25
C LEU A 51 0.44 -6.27 36.07
N ILE A 52 1.46 -6.58 35.28
CA ILE A 52 1.39 -7.54 34.18
C ILE A 52 2.33 -8.71 34.54
N GLY A 53 1.73 -9.87 34.85
CA GLY A 53 2.45 -10.97 35.49
C GLY A 53 2.98 -10.55 36.86
N LYS A 54 4.30 -10.60 37.06
CA LYS A 54 4.97 -10.17 38.31
C LYS A 54 5.58 -8.76 38.24
N LYS A 55 5.42 -8.05 37.12
CA LYS A 55 6.10 -6.76 36.87
C LYS A 55 5.11 -5.61 36.84
N ARG A 56 5.50 -4.47 37.43
CA ARG A 56 4.82 -3.19 37.25
C ARG A 56 5.21 -2.61 35.90
N THR A 57 4.26 -2.42 35.02
CA THR A 57 4.47 -2.01 33.62
C THR A 57 3.58 -0.83 33.28
N ARG A 58 4.17 0.19 32.65
CA ARG A 58 3.42 1.33 32.11
C ARG A 58 2.60 0.89 30.90
N VAL A 59 1.35 1.32 30.87
CA VAL A 59 0.44 1.07 29.76
C VAL A 59 -0.05 2.40 29.19
N PHE A 60 -0.20 2.43 27.88
CA PHE A 60 -0.49 3.65 27.13
C PHE A 60 -1.82 3.49 26.41
N SER A 61 -2.65 4.53 26.48
CA SER A 61 -3.92 4.60 25.75
C SER A 61 -3.70 4.80 24.25
N PRO A 62 -4.70 4.47 23.41
CA PRO A 62 -4.63 4.75 21.97
C PRO A 62 -4.29 6.20 21.64
N ALA A 63 -4.84 7.18 22.39
CA ALA A 63 -4.53 8.59 22.19
C ALA A 63 -3.06 8.92 22.48
N GLN A 64 -2.49 8.38 23.57
CA GLN A 64 -1.06 8.54 23.89
C GLN A 64 -0.16 7.90 22.83
N LEU A 65 -0.57 6.76 22.28
CA LEU A 65 0.17 6.07 21.23
C LEU A 65 0.06 6.76 19.86
N ASP A 66 -1.06 7.41 19.55
CA ASP A 66 -1.21 8.24 18.35
C ASP A 66 -0.29 9.48 18.40
N ILE A 67 -0.20 10.16 19.55
CA ILE A 67 0.77 11.24 19.75
C ILE A 67 2.21 10.73 19.53
N LEU A 68 2.56 9.59 20.14
CA LEU A 68 3.86 8.95 19.95
C LEU A 68 4.12 8.62 18.48
N SER A 69 3.15 8.00 17.79
CA SER A 69 3.21 7.62 16.38
C SER A 69 3.58 8.81 15.49
N ARG A 70 2.85 9.92 15.63
CA ARG A 70 3.11 11.16 14.88
C ARG A 70 4.51 11.71 15.16
N ALA A 71 4.93 11.72 16.42
CA ALA A 71 6.23 12.25 16.83
C ALA A 71 7.44 11.38 16.39
N VAL A 72 7.23 10.10 16.11
CA VAL A 72 8.30 9.16 15.69
C VAL A 72 8.21 8.72 14.24
N LYS A 73 7.20 9.17 13.49
CA LYS A 73 6.94 8.80 12.09
C LYS A 73 8.20 8.83 11.21
N ASP A 74 8.88 9.98 11.14
CA ASP A 74 10.07 10.14 10.29
C ASP A 74 11.22 9.21 10.69
N TYR A 75 11.33 8.91 11.99
CA TYR A 75 12.33 7.96 12.47
C TYR A 75 12.01 6.53 12.02
N LEU A 76 10.73 6.15 12.04
CA LEU A 76 10.28 4.83 11.62
C LEU A 76 10.39 4.63 10.10
N ILE A 77 10.06 5.66 9.31
CA ILE A 77 10.27 5.65 7.86
C ILE A 77 11.75 5.41 7.53
N LYS A 78 12.66 6.12 8.22
CA LYS A 78 14.11 5.98 8.02
C LYS A 78 14.64 4.61 8.38
N ILE A 79 14.24 4.04 9.52
CA ILE A 79 14.74 2.73 9.95
C ILE A 79 14.17 1.59 9.08
N ALA A 80 12.96 1.77 8.54
CA ALA A 80 12.33 0.84 7.62
C ALA A 80 12.87 0.94 6.18
N ASN A 81 13.71 1.94 5.90
CA ASN A 81 14.24 2.24 4.57
C ASN A 81 13.13 2.41 3.52
N TRP A 82 12.01 3.02 3.92
CA TRP A 82 10.94 3.36 2.98
C TRP A 82 11.34 4.57 2.12
N ASN A 83 10.81 4.64 0.91
CA ASN A 83 11.11 5.73 -0.01
C ASN A 83 10.45 7.04 0.46
N GLU A 84 11.21 7.91 1.14
CA GLU A 84 10.74 9.19 1.67
C GLU A 84 10.13 10.10 0.58
N VAL A 85 10.67 10.07 -0.64
CA VAL A 85 10.16 10.88 -1.76
C VAL A 85 8.77 10.39 -2.16
N ALA A 86 8.63 9.08 -2.37
CA ALA A 86 7.34 8.47 -2.73
C ALA A 86 6.27 8.68 -1.65
N ILE A 87 6.66 8.65 -0.36
CA ILE A 87 5.74 8.94 0.75
C ILE A 87 5.26 10.39 0.70
N LYS A 88 6.18 11.36 0.51
CA LYS A 88 5.81 12.77 0.41
C LYS A 88 4.91 13.04 -0.79
N GLU A 89 5.23 12.46 -1.95
CA GLU A 89 4.37 12.54 -3.14
C GLU A 89 2.98 11.97 -2.87
N ALA A 90 2.89 10.82 -2.21
CA ALA A 90 1.62 10.22 -1.83
C ALA A 90 0.83 11.12 -0.85
N GLU A 91 1.49 11.69 0.16
CA GLU A 91 0.88 12.63 1.10
C GLU A 91 0.33 13.88 0.40
N GLU A 92 1.11 14.48 -0.48
CA GLU A 92 0.68 15.65 -1.26
C GLU A 92 -0.52 15.31 -2.15
N ASN A 93 -0.52 14.14 -2.79
CA ASN A 93 -1.63 13.69 -3.62
C ASN A 93 -2.89 13.45 -2.78
N SER A 94 -2.78 12.77 -1.63
CA SER A 94 -3.91 12.57 -0.72
C SER A 94 -4.46 13.89 -0.17
N LEU A 95 -3.62 14.88 0.10
CA LEU A 95 -4.08 16.22 0.51
C LEU A 95 -4.80 16.96 -0.62
N LYS A 96 -4.34 16.83 -1.87
CA LYS A 96 -5.03 17.38 -3.05
C LYS A 96 -6.39 16.71 -3.25
N GLU A 97 -6.45 15.38 -3.13
CA GLU A 97 -7.70 14.62 -3.20
C GLU A 97 -8.69 15.07 -2.12
N LEU A 98 -8.23 15.21 -0.87
CA LEU A 98 -9.03 15.73 0.23
C LEU A 98 -9.55 17.15 -0.05
N HIS A 99 -8.70 18.03 -0.57
CA HIS A 99 -9.09 19.39 -0.92
C HIS A 99 -10.15 19.41 -2.03
N ASN A 100 -9.95 18.63 -3.09
CA ASN A 100 -10.91 18.53 -4.19
C ASN A 100 -12.23 17.93 -3.74
N LEU A 101 -12.20 16.94 -2.84
CA LEU A 101 -13.39 16.38 -2.22
C LEU A 101 -14.13 17.45 -1.41
N LYS A 102 -13.43 18.23 -0.58
CA LYS A 102 -14.03 19.32 0.20
C LYS A 102 -14.72 20.36 -0.70
N LEU A 103 -14.08 20.76 -1.79
CA LEU A 103 -14.67 21.66 -2.78
C LEU A 103 -15.91 21.06 -3.44
N SER A 104 -15.85 19.77 -3.79
CA SER A 104 -16.99 19.07 -4.40
C SER A 104 -18.18 18.97 -3.43
N LEU A 105 -17.92 18.84 -2.13
CA LEU A 105 -18.95 18.78 -1.08
C LEU A 105 -19.61 20.13 -0.77
N GLU A 106 -19.16 21.23 -1.37
CA GLU A 106 -19.89 22.51 -1.34
C GLU A 106 -21.13 22.47 -2.24
N ASP A 107 -21.19 21.52 -3.19
CA ASP A 107 -22.37 21.22 -4.00
C ASP A 107 -23.31 20.24 -3.27
N ASP A 108 -24.59 20.61 -3.16
CA ASP A 108 -25.59 19.86 -2.40
C ASP A 108 -25.85 18.45 -2.96
N GLU A 109 -25.77 18.27 -4.29
CA GLU A 109 -25.97 16.97 -4.94
C GLU A 109 -24.78 16.04 -4.66
N ALA A 110 -23.55 16.54 -4.83
CA ALA A 110 -22.34 15.81 -4.49
C ALA A 110 -22.28 15.42 -2.99
N LYS A 111 -22.73 16.32 -2.11
CA LYS A 111 -22.82 16.06 -0.68
C LYS A 111 -23.82 14.95 -0.34
N MET A 112 -25.02 14.99 -0.91
CA MET A 112 -26.01 13.93 -0.73
C MET A 112 -25.50 12.56 -1.22
N HIS A 113 -24.82 12.52 -2.36
CA HIS A 113 -24.19 11.31 -2.88
C HIS A 113 -23.10 10.76 -1.96
N PHE A 114 -22.25 11.62 -1.43
CA PHE A 114 -21.21 11.23 -0.48
C PHE A 114 -21.81 10.65 0.81
N GLU A 115 -22.82 11.30 1.39
CA GLU A 115 -23.51 10.82 2.59
C GLU A 115 -24.20 9.46 2.36
N ALA A 116 -24.77 9.24 1.17
CA ALA A 116 -25.34 7.95 0.79
C ALA A 116 -24.26 6.86 0.71
N ILE A 117 -23.09 7.16 0.15
CA ILE A 117 -21.95 6.22 0.08
C ILE A 117 -21.43 5.89 1.49
N GLU A 118 -21.30 6.88 2.38
CA GLU A 118 -20.87 6.63 3.77
C GLU A 118 -21.87 5.73 4.51
N LYS A 119 -23.19 5.95 4.34
CA LYS A 119 -24.23 5.04 4.88
C LYS A 119 -24.15 3.63 4.31
N LEU A 120 -23.79 3.48 3.03
CA LEU A 120 -23.57 2.15 2.45
C LEU A 120 -22.36 1.49 3.11
N LYS A 121 -21.24 2.20 3.34
CA LYS A 121 -20.07 1.65 4.04
C LYS A 121 -20.40 1.14 5.45
N GLU A 122 -21.26 1.84 6.19
CA GLU A 122 -21.72 1.39 7.50
C GLU A 122 -22.45 0.03 7.43
N ASN A 123 -23.21 -0.21 6.36
CA ASN A 123 -23.99 -1.43 6.18
C ASN A 123 -23.19 -2.62 5.61
N PHE A 124 -22.25 -2.36 4.70
CA PHE A 124 -21.50 -3.42 4.01
C PHE A 124 -20.18 -3.78 4.71
N GLY A 125 -19.75 -3.00 5.69
CA GLY A 125 -18.52 -3.23 6.44
C GLY A 125 -17.26 -3.00 5.59
N PRO A 126 -16.07 -3.28 6.15
CA PRO A 126 -14.81 -3.10 5.42
C PRO A 126 -14.76 -4.02 4.19
N ILE A 127 -14.36 -3.45 3.05
CA ILE A 127 -14.11 -4.19 1.81
C ILE A 127 -13.11 -5.30 2.11
N GLN A 128 -13.58 -6.55 2.06
CA GLN A 128 -12.72 -7.72 2.22
C GLN A 128 -11.97 -7.95 0.92
N VAL A 129 -10.72 -8.42 1.03
CA VAL A 129 -10.00 -8.90 -0.15
C VAL A 129 -10.79 -10.05 -0.76
N THR A 130 -11.05 -9.96 -2.06
CA THR A 130 -11.74 -11.03 -2.79
C THR A 130 -10.77 -12.16 -3.11
N GLN A 131 -11.29 -13.39 -3.23
CA GLN A 131 -10.48 -14.54 -3.65
C GLN A 131 -9.77 -14.30 -5.00
N SER A 132 -10.38 -13.53 -5.91
CA SER A 132 -9.76 -13.13 -7.17
C SER A 132 -8.54 -12.25 -6.99
N GLU A 133 -8.57 -11.29 -6.05
CA GLU A 133 -7.43 -10.44 -5.74
C GLU A 133 -6.30 -11.24 -5.11
N GLU A 134 -6.61 -12.14 -4.15
CA GLU A 134 -5.63 -13.04 -3.55
C GLU A 134 -4.93 -13.89 -4.62
N MET A 135 -5.75 -14.54 -5.47
CA MET A 135 -5.24 -15.38 -6.55
C MET A 135 -4.39 -14.58 -7.54
N TYR A 136 -4.78 -13.36 -7.89
CA TYR A 136 -4.02 -12.49 -8.78
C TYR A 136 -2.65 -12.14 -8.19
N VAL A 137 -2.59 -11.70 -6.93
CA VAL A 137 -1.34 -11.33 -6.26
C VAL A 137 -0.41 -12.55 -6.16
N MET A 138 -0.93 -13.69 -5.71
CA MET A 138 -0.15 -14.92 -5.59
C MET A 138 0.37 -15.40 -6.95
N THR A 139 -0.48 -15.42 -7.97
CA THR A 139 -0.11 -15.85 -9.33
C THR A 139 0.91 -14.91 -9.95
N LYS A 140 0.74 -13.60 -9.77
CA LYS A 140 1.70 -12.59 -10.26
C LYS A 140 3.05 -12.75 -9.59
N ALA A 141 3.09 -12.91 -8.27
CA ALA A 141 4.34 -13.13 -7.54
C ALA A 141 5.05 -14.41 -8.01
N LEU A 142 4.33 -15.51 -8.16
CA LEU A 142 4.88 -16.77 -8.69
C LEU A 142 5.39 -16.62 -10.13
N PHE A 143 4.66 -15.90 -10.97
CA PHE A 143 5.06 -15.64 -12.35
C PHE A 143 6.34 -14.80 -12.41
N GLU A 144 6.43 -13.73 -11.62
CA GLU A 144 7.56 -12.80 -11.60
C GLU A 144 8.86 -13.40 -11.04
N LEU A 145 8.79 -14.55 -10.35
CA LEU A 145 9.98 -15.35 -10.01
C LEU A 145 10.67 -15.96 -11.24
N PHE A 146 9.92 -16.24 -12.31
CA PHE A 146 10.42 -16.97 -13.47
C PHE A 146 10.40 -16.15 -14.77
N PHE A 147 9.63 -15.05 -14.80
CA PHE A 147 9.34 -14.30 -16.00
C PHE A 147 9.29 -12.79 -15.72
N THR A 148 9.62 -11.98 -16.72
CA THR A 148 9.42 -10.53 -16.67
C THR A 148 7.93 -10.20 -16.75
N PRO A 149 7.45 -9.13 -16.10
CA PRO A 149 6.07 -8.69 -16.21
C PRO A 149 5.61 -8.58 -17.67
N ILE A 150 4.35 -8.94 -17.93
CA ILE A 150 3.77 -8.89 -19.27
C ILE A 150 3.78 -7.45 -19.78
N ASN A 151 4.32 -7.23 -20.98
CA ASN A 151 4.28 -5.94 -21.66
C ASN A 151 2.91 -5.69 -22.28
N VAL A 152 1.94 -5.33 -21.44
CA VAL A 152 0.55 -5.05 -21.82
C VAL A 152 0.46 -3.93 -22.86
N LYS A 153 1.36 -2.93 -22.80
CA LYS A 153 1.40 -1.83 -23.78
C LYS A 153 1.71 -2.35 -25.19
N ALA A 154 2.75 -3.17 -25.33
CA ALA A 154 3.10 -3.77 -26.62
C ALA A 154 2.01 -4.72 -27.12
N TRP A 155 1.43 -5.53 -26.23
CA TRP A 155 0.34 -6.44 -26.59
C TRP A 155 -0.89 -5.68 -27.08
N ASN A 156 -1.32 -4.64 -26.38
CA ASN A 156 -2.45 -3.82 -26.80
C ASN A 156 -2.18 -3.08 -28.12
N LYS A 157 -0.94 -2.65 -28.36
CA LYS A 157 -0.54 -2.07 -29.66
C LYS A 157 -0.74 -3.07 -30.78
N ASP A 158 -0.23 -4.30 -30.64
CA ASP A 158 -0.37 -5.34 -31.66
C ASP A 158 -1.85 -5.71 -31.90
N ARG A 159 -2.67 -5.79 -30.84
CA ARG A 159 -4.12 -6.01 -30.97
C ARG A 159 -4.77 -4.89 -31.79
N LYS A 160 -4.44 -3.63 -31.53
CA LYS A 160 -4.96 -2.49 -32.30
C LYS A 160 -4.54 -2.57 -33.75
N THR A 161 -3.26 -2.85 -34.03
CA THR A 161 -2.77 -3.02 -35.40
C THR A 161 -3.56 -4.07 -36.15
N VAL A 162 -3.78 -5.26 -35.58
CA VAL A 162 -4.54 -6.32 -36.27
C VAL A 162 -6.02 -6.00 -36.40
N TYR A 163 -6.63 -5.38 -35.39
CA TYR A 163 -8.07 -5.08 -35.37
C TYR A 163 -8.46 -3.99 -36.37
N TYR A 164 -7.64 -2.95 -36.53
CA TYR A 164 -7.97 -1.80 -37.38
C TYR A 164 -7.47 -1.93 -38.82
N THR A 165 -6.63 -2.91 -39.16
CA THR A 165 -6.26 -3.20 -40.56
C THR A 165 -7.44 -3.87 -41.27
N ASN A 166 -7.89 -3.27 -42.38
CA ASN A 166 -8.93 -3.85 -43.22
C ASN A 166 -8.45 -5.19 -43.80
N PRO A 167 -9.13 -6.32 -43.56
CA PRO A 167 -8.72 -7.61 -44.08
C PRO A 167 -8.79 -7.73 -45.62
N MET A 168 -9.50 -6.82 -46.29
CA MET A 168 -9.60 -6.76 -47.75
C MET A 168 -8.59 -5.80 -48.40
N ASP A 169 -7.77 -5.11 -47.60
CA ASP A 169 -6.69 -4.24 -48.07
C ASP A 169 -5.40 -5.05 -48.18
N GLU A 170 -5.07 -5.46 -49.40
CA GLU A 170 -3.91 -6.31 -49.69
C GLU A 170 -2.58 -5.68 -49.23
N GLU A 171 -2.42 -4.37 -49.41
CA GLU A 171 -1.23 -3.65 -48.93
C GLU A 171 -1.20 -3.61 -47.39
N GLY A 172 -2.34 -3.34 -46.75
CA GLY A 172 -2.48 -3.31 -45.30
C GLY A 172 -2.13 -4.63 -44.62
N VAL A 173 -2.62 -5.76 -45.14
CA VAL A 173 -2.42 -7.10 -44.54
C VAL A 173 -1.05 -7.72 -44.86
N THR A 174 -0.32 -7.16 -45.82
CA THR A 174 1.04 -7.62 -46.18
C THR A 174 2.15 -6.83 -45.50
N THR A 175 1.83 -5.72 -44.82
CA THR A 175 2.82 -4.96 -44.07
C THR A 175 3.54 -5.81 -43.01
N LEU A 176 4.86 -5.62 -42.87
CA LEU A 176 5.65 -6.30 -41.85
C LEU A 176 5.11 -6.07 -40.43
N GLN A 177 4.58 -4.88 -40.16
CA GLN A 177 3.99 -4.53 -38.88
C GLN A 177 2.77 -5.39 -38.56
N TYR A 178 1.86 -5.57 -39.52
CA TYR A 178 0.69 -6.43 -39.38
C TYR A 178 1.08 -7.91 -39.23
N LEU A 179 2.00 -8.40 -40.07
CA LEU A 179 2.46 -9.79 -40.04
C LEU A 179 3.15 -10.14 -38.70
N GLN A 180 4.04 -9.27 -38.21
CA GLN A 180 4.70 -9.45 -36.92
C GLN A 180 3.72 -9.34 -35.76
N ALA A 181 2.73 -8.44 -35.82
CA ALA A 181 1.69 -8.35 -34.79
C ALA A 181 0.87 -9.65 -34.72
N LYS A 182 0.47 -10.22 -35.86
CA LYS A 182 -0.22 -11.52 -35.90
C LYS A 182 0.63 -12.64 -35.31
N GLU A 183 1.91 -12.70 -35.65
CA GLU A 183 2.79 -13.74 -35.13
C GLU A 183 2.95 -13.65 -33.61
N ARG A 184 3.17 -12.44 -33.09
CA ARG A 184 3.29 -12.21 -31.64
C ARG A 184 1.99 -12.52 -30.89
N LEU A 185 0.84 -12.18 -31.47
CA LEU A 185 -0.48 -12.46 -30.89
C LEU A 185 -0.85 -13.94 -30.90
N LYS A 186 -0.33 -14.75 -31.83
CA LYS A 186 -0.48 -16.23 -31.80
C LYS A 186 0.33 -16.85 -30.67
N ASN A 187 1.47 -16.24 -30.34
CA ASN A 187 2.47 -16.79 -29.43
C ASN A 187 2.80 -15.86 -28.24
N PRO A 188 1.79 -15.32 -27.51
CA PRO A 188 1.98 -14.18 -26.63
C PRO A 188 2.97 -14.43 -25.49
N LYS A 189 3.05 -15.67 -25.00
CA LYS A 189 3.96 -16.10 -23.92
C LYS A 189 5.45 -15.92 -24.23
N TYR A 190 5.83 -15.89 -25.50
CA TYR A 190 7.25 -15.74 -25.91
C TYR A 190 7.62 -14.29 -26.24
N TYR A 191 6.64 -13.45 -26.57
CA TYR A 191 6.89 -12.12 -27.12
C TYR A 191 6.54 -10.99 -26.17
N PHE A 192 5.58 -11.18 -25.28
CA PHE A 192 5.17 -10.14 -24.32
C PHE A 192 5.71 -10.37 -22.91
N SER A 193 6.38 -11.48 -22.67
CA SER A 193 7.13 -11.76 -21.44
C SER A 193 8.34 -12.62 -21.79
N LYS A 194 9.41 -12.50 -21.01
CA LYS A 194 10.67 -13.24 -21.20
C LYS A 194 11.08 -13.87 -19.89
N LYS A 195 11.87 -14.94 -19.94
CA LYS A 195 12.63 -15.36 -18.76
C LYS A 195 13.70 -14.30 -18.48
N PRO A 196 13.90 -13.87 -17.22
CA PRO A 196 15.03 -13.02 -16.88
C PRO A 196 16.33 -13.74 -17.25
N ASP A 197 17.28 -13.01 -17.84
CA ASP A 197 18.64 -13.52 -18.00
C ASP A 197 19.23 -13.72 -16.59
N LYS A 198 19.74 -14.92 -16.31
CA LYS A 198 20.37 -15.25 -15.03
C LYS A 198 21.74 -14.58 -14.89
#